data_AF-L1I6C7-F1
#
_entry.id   AF-L1I6C7-F1
#
_cell.length_a   1.000
_cell.length_b   1.000
_cell.length_c   1.000
_cell.angle_alpha   90.00
_cell.angle_beta   90.00
_cell.angle_gamma   90.00
#
_symmetry.space_group_name_H-M   'P 1'
#
loop_
_entity.id
_entity.type
_entity.pdbx_description
1 polymer ?
#
loop_
_entity_poly.entity_id
_entity_poly.type
_entity_poly.pdbx_seq_one_letter_code
_entity_poly.pdbx_strand_id
1 'polypeptide(L)'
;MICSNHNKHTQNNFEGPSSAVIPNELLPSPSSSSSQTQESSPNLIRSSDDPSRWDADARRTHSQACTGKSRLSVQEKLDIVCMYYSAPSSTRCRRTVHQWDIARMYGKSRAAISKVLRPEYARGVMNSEAGKLARHHDTILESIREEEIRRQDASQAGL
;
A
#
# COMPACT_ATOMS: atom_id res chain seq x y z
N MET A 1 48.26 13.58 19.71
CA MET A 1 48.94 13.86 18.42
C MET A 1 48.28 12.97 17.38
N ILE A 2 47.18 13.46 16.77
CA ILE A 2 47.10 14.12 15.44
C ILE A 2 47.67 13.23 14.32
N CYS A 3 46.77 12.80 13.43
CA CYS A 3 46.85 12.72 11.95
C CYS A 3 45.48 12.15 11.48
N SER A 4 44.45 12.94 11.18
CA SER A 4 44.18 13.73 9.96
C SER A 4 44.42 13.00 8.63
N ASN A 5 43.34 12.74 7.89
CA ASN A 5 43.07 13.12 6.48
C ASN A 5 42.06 12.15 5.83
N HIS A 6 40.86 12.60 5.47
CA HIS A 6 40.45 13.40 4.30
C HIS A 6 40.26 12.59 2.99
N ASN A 7 38.98 12.48 2.62
CA ASN A 7 38.36 12.85 1.34
C ASN A 7 38.79 12.11 0.06
N LYS A 8 37.83 11.44 -0.62
CA LYS A 8 37.42 11.61 -2.04
C LYS A 8 35.96 11.12 -2.15
N HIS A 9 34.94 11.96 -2.33
CA HIS A 9 34.48 12.56 -3.59
C HIS A 9 34.39 11.54 -4.74
N THR A 10 33.21 10.94 -4.95
CA THR A 10 32.85 10.31 -6.22
C THR A 10 31.53 10.89 -6.70
N GLN A 11 31.58 11.28 -7.96
CA GLN A 11 30.76 12.25 -8.65
C GLN A 11 29.34 11.75 -8.97
N ASN A 12 28.46 12.75 -9.03
CA ASN A 12 27.16 12.74 -9.67
C ASN A 12 27.30 12.34 -11.15
N ASN A 13 26.49 11.41 -11.63
CA ASN A 13 26.15 11.32 -13.05
C ASN A 13 24.69 11.73 -13.23
N PHE A 14 24.55 12.96 -13.71
CA PHE A 14 23.35 13.61 -14.15
C PHE A 14 23.35 13.48 -15.68
N GLU A 15 22.50 12.63 -16.24
CA GLU A 15 22.20 12.67 -17.68
C GLU A 15 20.67 12.71 -17.86
N GLY A 16 20.18 13.90 -18.14
CA GLY A 16 19.11 14.13 -19.11
C GLY A 16 19.56 15.27 -20.03
N PRO A 17 18.76 15.72 -21.01
CA PRO A 17 17.57 15.13 -21.61
C PRO A 17 17.82 14.82 -23.11
N SER A 18 17.02 13.93 -23.72
CA SER A 18 16.97 13.82 -25.18
C SER A 18 15.57 14.15 -25.69
N SER A 19 15.52 15.26 -26.42
CA SER A 19 14.35 15.83 -27.08
C SER A 19 13.79 14.92 -28.18
N ALA A 20 12.46 15.01 -28.32
CA ALA A 20 11.68 15.02 -29.56
C ALA A 20 12.01 14.00 -30.66
N VAL A 21 11.03 13.17 -31.04
CA VAL A 21 10.38 13.26 -32.37
C VAL A 21 8.97 12.63 -32.27
N ILE A 22 7.97 13.41 -32.64
CA ILE A 22 6.60 13.00 -32.95
C ILE A 22 6.54 12.66 -34.45
N PRO A 23 5.92 11.55 -34.84
CA PRO A 23 5.15 11.44 -36.08
C PRO A 23 3.67 11.20 -35.70
N ASN A 24 2.79 12.19 -35.74
CA ASN A 24 2.11 12.78 -36.91
C ASN A 24 1.42 11.74 -37.81
N GLU A 25 0.08 11.78 -37.75
CA GLU A 25 -0.90 11.48 -38.80
C GLU A 25 -0.97 10.05 -39.36
N LEU A 26 -2.06 9.34 -39.02
CA LEU A 26 -2.94 8.78 -40.04
C LEU A 26 -4.37 8.58 -39.51
N LEU A 27 -5.22 9.55 -39.83
CA LEU A 27 -6.68 9.38 -39.89
C LEU A 27 -7.03 8.34 -40.98
N PRO A 28 -8.10 7.57 -40.76
CA PRO A 28 -9.05 7.33 -41.83
C PRO A 28 -10.39 8.04 -41.58
N SER A 29 -10.81 8.70 -42.65
CA SER A 29 -12.00 9.50 -42.90
C SER A 29 -13.36 8.85 -42.55
N PRO A 30 -14.44 9.65 -42.49
CA PRO A 30 -15.76 9.23 -42.05
C PRO A 30 -16.58 8.59 -43.16
N SER A 31 -17.31 7.52 -42.81
CA SER A 31 -18.37 6.94 -43.66
C SER A 31 -19.72 7.26 -43.04
N SER A 32 -20.42 8.19 -43.67
CA SER A 32 -21.81 8.56 -43.42
C SER A 32 -22.78 7.43 -43.79
N SER A 33 -23.85 7.28 -43.01
CA SER A 33 -25.29 7.20 -43.43
C SER A 33 -26.12 6.64 -42.27
N SER A 34 -27.03 7.44 -41.68
CA SER A 34 -28.50 7.47 -41.94
C SER A 34 -29.21 6.25 -41.33
N SER A 35 -30.29 6.29 -40.53
CA SER A 35 -31.38 7.23 -40.24
C SER A 35 -32.03 6.79 -38.90
N GLN A 36 -32.41 7.70 -37.99
CA GLN A 36 -33.80 8.11 -37.68
C GLN A 36 -34.70 7.09 -36.94
N THR A 37 -35.03 7.37 -35.67
CA THR A 37 -36.36 7.30 -34.99
C THR A 37 -36.13 7.53 -33.48
N GLN A 38 -36.42 8.71 -32.94
CA GLN A 38 -37.66 9.16 -32.28
C GLN A 38 -38.15 8.34 -31.06
N GLU A 39 -38.15 9.08 -29.94
CA GLU A 39 -39.14 9.12 -28.84
C GLU A 39 -39.14 8.10 -27.69
N SER A 40 -39.20 8.71 -26.49
CA SER A 40 -39.87 8.25 -25.28
C SER A 40 -39.18 7.20 -24.39
N SER A 41 -38.43 7.68 -23.40
CA SER A 41 -38.75 7.48 -21.96
C SER A 41 -37.62 7.97 -21.06
N PRO A 42 -37.86 8.86 -20.08
CA PRO A 42 -36.89 9.15 -19.04
C PRO A 42 -36.92 8.01 -18.01
N ASN A 43 -36.20 6.92 -18.29
CA ASN A 43 -35.89 5.96 -17.24
C ASN A 43 -34.91 6.64 -16.27
N LEU A 44 -35.46 7.21 -15.20
CA LEU A 44 -34.78 7.53 -13.96
C LEU A 44 -34.26 6.24 -13.32
N ILE A 45 -33.27 5.61 -13.96
CA ILE A 45 -32.36 4.72 -13.25
C ILE A 45 -31.44 5.67 -12.51
N ARG A 46 -31.87 6.04 -11.30
CA ARG A 46 -31.00 6.57 -10.25
C ARG A 46 -29.99 5.48 -9.98
N SER A 47 -28.92 5.47 -10.78
CA SER A 47 -27.68 4.79 -10.47
C SER A 47 -27.38 5.12 -9.02
N SER A 48 -27.27 4.10 -8.19
CA SER A 48 -26.72 4.26 -6.86
C SER A 48 -25.29 4.75 -7.06
N ASP A 49 -25.12 6.08 -7.10
CA ASP A 49 -23.85 6.76 -6.85
C ASP A 49 -23.48 6.45 -5.41
N ASP A 50 -23.00 5.24 -5.19
CA ASP A 50 -22.10 4.97 -4.09
C ASP A 50 -20.83 5.76 -4.47
N PRO A 51 -20.56 6.92 -3.84
CA PRO A 51 -19.40 7.70 -4.21
C PRO A 51 -18.21 6.80 -3.94
N SER A 52 -17.55 6.37 -5.02
CA SER A 52 -16.34 5.56 -4.92
C SER A 52 -15.47 6.23 -3.87
N ARG A 53 -15.31 5.56 -2.72
CA ARG A 53 -14.61 6.07 -1.54
C ARG A 53 -13.23 6.65 -1.87
N TRP A 54 -12.68 6.29 -3.04
CA TRP A 54 -11.59 6.93 -3.75
C TRP A 54 -12.04 7.72 -4.98
N ASP A 55 -12.40 8.98 -4.75
CA ASP A 55 -12.52 9.98 -5.81
C ASP A 55 -11.14 10.43 -6.34
N ALA A 56 -11.15 11.26 -7.39
CA ALA A 56 -9.92 11.73 -8.02
C ALA A 56 -9.05 12.57 -7.07
N ASP A 57 -9.65 13.34 -6.17
CA ASP A 57 -8.93 14.21 -5.23
C ASP A 57 -8.32 13.43 -4.06
N ALA A 58 -9.01 12.41 -3.56
CA ALA A 58 -8.50 11.46 -2.58
C ALA A 58 -7.32 10.67 -3.15
N ARG A 59 -7.38 10.27 -4.44
CA ARG A 59 -6.23 9.64 -5.12
C ARG A 59 -5.07 10.61 -5.28
N ARG A 60 -5.31 11.84 -5.72
CA ARG A 60 -4.27 12.88 -5.85
C ARG A 60 -3.60 13.15 -4.51
N THR A 61 -4.38 13.34 -3.46
CA THR A 61 -3.91 13.57 -2.08
C THR A 61 -3.10 12.38 -1.57
N HIS A 62 -3.58 11.15 -1.78
CA HIS A 62 -2.86 9.94 -1.41
C HIS A 62 -1.52 9.83 -2.15
N SER A 63 -1.52 10.06 -3.46
CA SER A 63 -0.30 10.05 -4.27
C SER A 63 0.70 11.08 -3.78
N GLN A 64 0.29 12.33 -3.57
CA GLN A 64 1.17 13.38 -3.02
C GLN A 64 1.73 13.00 -1.65
N ALA A 65 0.89 12.45 -0.77
CA ALA A 65 1.33 11.96 0.53
C ALA A 65 2.26 10.74 0.44
N CYS A 66 2.33 10.04 -0.70
CA CYS A 66 3.18 8.87 -0.91
C CYS A 66 4.42 9.16 -1.78
N THR A 67 4.42 10.27 -2.52
CA THR A 67 5.54 10.70 -3.35
C THR A 67 6.82 10.83 -2.51
N GLY A 68 7.93 10.28 -3.01
CA GLY A 68 9.23 10.33 -2.34
C GLY A 68 9.39 9.39 -1.13
N LYS A 69 8.38 8.60 -0.76
CA LYS A 69 8.50 7.64 0.35
C LYS A 69 9.12 6.33 -0.11
N SER A 70 10.29 6.01 0.45
CA SER A 70 10.99 4.75 0.19
C SER A 70 10.19 3.54 0.67
N ARG A 71 10.34 2.42 -0.06
CA ARG A 71 9.77 1.12 0.31
C ARG A 71 10.25 0.67 1.69
N LEU A 72 9.44 -0.14 2.37
CA LEU A 72 9.85 -0.80 3.60
C LEU A 72 10.97 -1.82 3.31
N SER A 73 12.10 -1.65 3.99
CA SER A 73 13.20 -2.62 4.07
C SER A 73 12.74 -3.91 4.76
N VAL A 74 13.54 -4.97 4.62
CA VAL A 74 13.26 -6.25 5.27
C VAL A 74 13.25 -6.08 6.80
N GLN A 75 14.20 -5.33 7.35
CA GLN A 75 14.30 -5.09 8.78
C GLN A 75 13.11 -4.29 9.31
N GLU A 76 12.68 -3.23 8.61
CA GLU A 76 11.50 -2.45 9.03
C GLU A 76 10.24 -3.34 9.03
N LYS A 77 10.08 -4.25 8.06
CA LYS A 77 8.93 -5.17 8.04
C LYS A 77 8.94 -6.10 9.26
N LEU A 78 10.09 -6.66 9.58
CA LEU A 78 10.26 -7.54 10.73
C LEU A 78 9.92 -6.80 12.02
N ASP A 79 10.47 -5.61 12.18
CA ASP A 79 10.26 -4.78 13.36
C ASP A 79 8.77 -4.39 13.53
N ILE A 80 8.12 -3.96 12.44
CA ILE A 80 6.68 -3.68 12.42
C ILE A 80 5.85 -4.90 12.83
N VAL A 81 6.17 -6.09 12.28
CA VAL A 81 5.44 -7.33 12.58
C VAL A 81 5.64 -7.73 14.04
N CYS A 82 6.89 -7.73 14.53
CA CYS A 82 7.21 -8.04 15.92
C CYS A 82 6.50 -7.07 16.87
N MET A 83 6.64 -5.76 16.66
CA MET A 83 6.01 -4.75 17.51
C MET A 83 4.49 -4.89 17.54
N TYR A 84 3.84 -5.09 16.39
CA TYR A 84 2.39 -5.19 16.34
C TYR A 84 1.87 -6.50 16.94
N TYR A 85 2.44 -7.65 16.58
CA TYR A 85 1.92 -8.95 17.02
C TYR A 85 2.36 -9.36 18.43
N SER A 86 3.44 -8.78 18.97
CA SER A 86 3.79 -8.93 20.39
C SER A 86 2.93 -8.06 21.31
N ALA A 87 2.25 -7.05 20.78
CA ALA A 87 1.37 -6.20 21.59
C ALA A 87 0.13 -6.98 22.05
N PRO A 88 -0.29 -6.84 23.32
CA PRO A 88 -1.50 -7.48 23.82
C PRO A 88 -2.71 -7.13 22.95
N SER A 89 -3.46 -8.17 22.53
CA SER A 89 -4.75 -7.98 21.89
C SER A 89 -5.82 -7.90 22.96
N SER A 90 -6.53 -6.78 23.05
CA SER A 90 -7.73 -6.71 23.88
C SER A 90 -8.84 -7.60 23.28
N THR A 91 -9.74 -8.08 24.13
CA THR A 91 -10.93 -8.88 23.76
C THR A 91 -11.83 -8.19 22.72
N ARG A 92 -11.70 -6.85 22.56
CA ARG A 92 -12.47 -6.06 21.59
C ARG A 92 -11.75 -5.82 20.25
N CYS A 93 -10.95 -6.79 19.79
CA CYS A 93 -10.31 -6.78 18.47
C CYS A 93 -9.33 -5.62 18.22
N ARG A 94 -8.84 -4.97 19.28
CA ARG A 94 -7.90 -3.85 19.19
C ARG A 94 -6.63 -4.19 19.96
N ARG A 95 -5.51 -4.22 19.23
CA ARG A 95 -4.18 -4.21 19.85
C ARG A 95 -3.88 -2.82 20.40
N THR A 96 -3.04 -2.76 21.42
CA THR A 96 -2.60 -1.49 22.03
C THR A 96 -1.81 -0.62 21.06
N VAL A 97 -1.10 -1.24 20.10
CA VAL A 97 -0.37 -0.53 19.04
C VAL A 97 -1.28 -0.30 17.83
N HIS A 98 -1.53 0.96 17.50
CA HIS A 98 -2.35 1.31 16.33
C HIS A 98 -1.52 1.46 15.05
N GLN A 99 -2.07 1.02 13.93
CA GLN A 99 -1.41 1.10 12.61
C GLN A 99 -1.05 2.54 12.20
N TRP A 100 -1.79 3.53 12.68
CA TRP A 100 -1.51 4.94 12.39
C TRP A 100 -0.27 5.44 13.12
N ASP A 101 -0.06 5.00 14.37
CA ASP A 101 1.15 5.31 15.13
C ASP A 101 2.38 4.65 14.49
N ILE A 102 2.24 3.39 14.06
CA ILE A 102 3.28 2.70 13.28
C ILE A 102 3.58 3.48 11.98
N ALA A 103 2.55 3.90 11.24
CA ALA A 103 2.75 4.64 9.99
C ALA A 103 3.53 5.94 10.21
N ARG A 104 3.25 6.66 11.30
CA ARG A 104 3.99 7.86 11.70
C ARG A 104 5.43 7.53 12.10
N MET A 105 5.64 6.49 12.90
CA MET A 105 6.96 6.08 13.40
C MET A 105 7.95 5.74 12.28
N TYR A 106 7.50 5.02 11.24
CA TYR A 106 8.35 4.66 10.09
C TYR A 106 8.23 5.63 8.90
N GLY A 107 7.46 6.71 9.03
CA GLY A 107 7.22 7.67 7.94
C GLY A 107 6.56 7.05 6.70
N LYS A 108 5.78 5.96 6.87
CA LYS A 108 5.14 5.22 5.76
C LYS A 108 3.66 5.54 5.65
N SER A 109 3.06 5.18 4.53
CA SER A 109 1.61 5.29 4.37
C SER A 109 0.89 4.23 5.21
N ARG A 110 -0.30 4.56 5.71
CA ARG A 110 -1.14 3.59 6.44
C ARG A 110 -1.47 2.36 5.59
N ALA A 111 -1.62 2.53 4.27
CA ALA A 111 -1.86 1.41 3.34
C ALA A 111 -0.66 0.45 3.29
N ALA A 112 0.57 0.97 3.32
CA ALA A 112 1.77 0.13 3.38
C ALA A 112 1.84 -0.67 4.68
N ILE A 113 1.58 -0.03 5.83
CA ILE A 113 1.51 -0.71 7.13
C ILE A 113 0.41 -1.78 7.13
N SER A 114 -0.80 -1.42 6.66
CA SER A 114 -1.91 -2.36 6.59
C SER A 114 -1.60 -3.60 5.73
N LYS A 115 -0.80 -3.45 4.67
CA LYS A 115 -0.36 -4.59 3.84
C LYS A 115 0.60 -5.50 4.60
N VAL A 116 1.56 -4.93 5.33
CA VAL A 116 2.54 -5.70 6.10
C VAL A 116 1.87 -6.47 7.24
N LEU A 117 0.85 -5.88 7.86
CA LEU A 117 0.11 -6.47 8.97
C LEU A 117 -1.03 -7.41 8.54
N ARG A 118 -1.11 -7.78 7.25
CA ARG A 118 -1.99 -8.88 6.85
C ARG A 118 -1.39 -10.19 7.38
N PRO A 119 -2.19 -11.10 7.98
CA PRO A 119 -1.67 -12.35 8.52
C PRO A 119 -0.83 -13.13 7.52
N GLU A 120 -1.34 -13.26 6.28
CA GLU A 120 -0.65 -13.94 5.18
C GLU A 120 0.75 -13.36 4.89
N TYR A 121 0.87 -12.03 4.90
CA TYR A 121 2.13 -11.33 4.60
C TYR A 121 3.07 -11.37 5.81
N ALA A 122 2.55 -11.10 7.01
CA ALA A 122 3.30 -11.12 8.26
C ALA A 122 3.92 -12.50 8.51
N ARG A 123 3.18 -13.58 8.25
CA ARG A 123 3.69 -14.96 8.32
C ARG A 123 4.88 -15.17 7.39
N GLY A 124 4.78 -14.68 6.15
CA GLY A 124 5.89 -14.74 5.19
C GLY A 124 7.14 -13.98 5.65
N VAL A 125 6.94 -12.83 6.31
CA VAL A 125 8.05 -12.05 6.90
C VAL A 125 8.70 -12.83 8.05
N MET A 126 7.92 -13.44 8.94
CA MET A 126 8.46 -14.22 10.07
C MET A 126 9.14 -15.52 9.65
N ASN A 127 8.68 -16.16 8.57
CA ASN A 127 9.30 -17.37 8.04
C ASN A 127 10.60 -17.12 7.26
N SER A 128 11.00 -15.86 7.06
CA SER A 128 12.29 -15.54 6.48
C SER A 128 13.44 -15.88 7.43
N GLU A 129 14.66 -16.02 6.90
CA GLU A 129 15.85 -16.33 7.72
C GLU A 129 16.04 -15.33 8.87
N ALA A 130 15.83 -14.04 8.62
CA ALA A 130 15.91 -13.02 9.65
C ALA A 130 14.73 -13.07 10.64
N GLY A 131 13.56 -13.52 10.21
CA GLY A 131 12.38 -13.69 11.07
C GLY A 131 12.51 -14.86 12.05
N LYS A 132 13.07 -15.99 11.60
CA LYS A 132 13.34 -17.16 12.44
C LYS A 132 14.27 -16.85 13.63
N LEU A 133 15.12 -15.84 13.49
CA LEU A 133 16.04 -15.38 14.54
C LEU A 133 15.40 -14.40 15.53
N ALA A 134 14.14 -14.00 15.33
CA ALA A 134 13.46 -13.09 16.25
C ALA A 134 13.18 -13.76 17.61
N ARG A 135 13.45 -13.06 18.71
CA ARG A 135 13.33 -13.60 20.09
C ARG A 135 11.95 -14.15 20.44
N HIS A 136 10.89 -13.69 19.78
CA HIS A 136 9.50 -14.09 20.04
C HIS A 136 8.84 -14.71 18.81
N HIS A 137 9.64 -15.36 17.94
CA HIS A 137 9.17 -15.91 16.67
C HIS A 137 7.90 -16.77 16.81
N ASP A 138 7.93 -17.77 17.69
CA ASP A 138 6.81 -18.73 17.81
C ASP A 138 5.55 -18.07 18.38
N THR A 139 5.69 -17.21 19.39
CA THR A 139 4.57 -16.45 19.96
C THR A 139 3.93 -15.51 18.93
N ILE A 140 4.75 -14.88 18.10
CA ILE A 140 4.28 -14.00 17.02
C ILE A 140 3.54 -14.82 15.96
N LEU A 141 4.07 -15.99 15.57
CA LEU A 141 3.40 -16.87 14.61
C LEU A 141 2.04 -17.35 15.11
N GLU A 142 1.91 -17.69 16.40
CA GLU A 142 0.62 -18.04 16.99
C GLU A 142 -0.35 -16.85 16.94
N SER A 143 0.11 -15.66 17.33
CA SER A 143 -0.69 -14.43 17.29
C SER A 143 -1.14 -14.06 15.87
N ILE A 144 -0.35 -14.41 14.85
CA ILE A 144 -0.71 -14.27 13.43
C ILE A 144 -1.78 -15.28 13.04
N ARG A 145 -1.64 -16.55 13.46
CA ARG A 145 -2.63 -17.61 13.18
C ARG A 145 -3.99 -17.29 13.80
N GLU A 146 -4.02 -16.88 15.06
CA GLU A 146 -5.26 -16.47 15.74
C GLU A 146 -5.95 -15.29 15.04
N GLU A 147 -5.17 -14.35 14.49
CA GLU A 147 -5.70 -13.24 13.71
C GLU A 147 -6.29 -13.69 12.35
N GLU A 148 -5.69 -14.70 11.72
CA GLU A 148 -6.19 -15.31 10.48
C GLU A 148 -7.54 -16.00 10.72
N ILE A 149 -7.64 -16.81 11.78
CA ILE A 149 -8.89 -17.49 12.18
C ILE A 149 -9.99 -16.45 12.46
N ARG A 150 -9.71 -15.44 13.29
CA ARG A 150 -10.70 -14.39 13.61
C ARG A 150 -11.20 -13.66 12.38
N ARG A 151 -10.35 -13.43 11.37
CA ARG A 151 -10.76 -12.76 10.12
C ARG A 151 -11.62 -13.66 9.25
N GLN A 152 -11.37 -14.97 9.25
CA GLN A 152 -12.21 -15.94 8.56
C GLN A 152 -13.59 -16.00 9.23
N ASP A 153 -13.64 -16.11 10.56
CA ASP A 153 -14.89 -16.14 11.33
C ASP A 153 -15.71 -14.86 11.12
N ALA A 154 -15.07 -13.68 11.17
CA ALA A 154 -15.72 -12.41 10.91
C ALA A 154 -16.26 -12.28 9.47
N SER A 155 -15.60 -12.95 8.51
CA SER A 155 -16.07 -12.98 7.12
C SER A 155 -17.24 -13.96 6.93
N GLN A 156 -17.32 -15.02 7.72
CA GLN A 156 -18.41 -16.00 7.70
C GLN A 156 -19.64 -15.54 8.50
N ALA A 157 -19.46 -14.81 9.60
CA ALA A 157 -20.52 -14.28 10.46
C ALA A 157 -21.22 -13.02 9.88
N GLY A 158 -20.81 -12.54 8.71
CA GLY A 158 -21.37 -11.39 8.00
C GLY A 158 -22.40 -11.74 6.92
N LEU A 159 -23.05 -12.91 7.03
CA LEU A 159 -24.23 -13.32 6.25
C LEU A 159 -25.51 -13.17 7.07
#